data_AF-A0A315D5W1-F1
#
_entry.id   AF-A0A315D5W1-F1
#
_cell.length_a   1.000
_cell.length_b   1.000
_cell.length_c   1.000
_cell.angle_alpha   90.00
_cell.angle_beta   90.00
_cell.angle_gamma   90.00
#
_symmetry.space_group_name_H-M   'P 1'
#
loop_
_entity.id
_entity.type
_entity.pdbx_description
1 polymer ?
#
loop_
_entity_poly.entity_id
_entity_poly.type
_entity_poly.pdbx_seq_one_letter_code
_entity_poly.pdbx_strand_id
1 'polypeptide(L)'
;MKRHVAAVVVALTSLLVVDSHVDWVHQDGMRLLEVNGQRWDVHGWAAEQWLALRRDCTPVSRWPGNNPSENAPDSPIARAVLTAIQQHSLPDSQSARWLQLQQLGDWSVAEVAFDVLKPTLVVLRLQAGQWRVQDQAVWSGSTAPWHSGDFVRRYLRQQAPGLPQALLACMWVDPARYGAGPGGLGPVSALGVQP
;
A
#
# COMPACT_ATOMS: atom_id res chain seq x y z
N MET A 1 51.50 1.99 20.42
CA MET A 1 50.41 0.98 20.50
C MET A 1 50.56 -0.02 19.37
N LYS A 2 50.31 -1.31 19.62
CA LYS A 2 50.39 -2.33 18.57
C LYS A 2 49.17 -2.21 17.65
N ARG A 3 49.35 -2.30 16.33
CA ARG A 3 48.30 -2.08 15.30
C ARG A 3 47.03 -2.91 15.53
N HIS A 4 47.17 -4.13 16.05
CA HIS A 4 46.04 -5.00 16.39
C HIS A 4 45.19 -4.47 17.55
N VAL A 5 45.79 -3.78 18.54
CA VAL A 5 45.03 -3.16 19.64
C VAL A 5 44.19 -2.01 19.11
N ALA A 6 44.75 -1.17 18.24
CA ALA A 6 44.01 -0.09 17.60
C ALA A 6 42.85 -0.63 16.74
N ALA A 7 43.09 -1.70 15.96
CA ALA A 7 42.04 -2.33 15.16
C ALA A 7 40.90 -2.90 16.01
N VAL A 8 41.23 -3.58 17.12
CA VAL A 8 40.23 -4.12 18.05
C VAL A 8 39.42 -3.00 18.71
N VAL A 9 40.07 -1.93 19.16
CA VAL A 9 39.38 -0.78 19.76
C VAL A 9 38.43 -0.14 18.76
N VAL A 10 38.87 0.10 17.52
CA VAL A 10 38.01 0.66 16.46
C VAL A 10 36.82 -0.25 16.16
N ALA A 11 37.02 -1.56 16.09
CA ALA A 11 35.92 -2.50 15.86
C ALA A 11 34.89 -2.47 17.01
N LEU A 12 35.36 -2.49 18.26
CA LEU A 12 34.49 -2.47 19.44
C LEU A 12 33.73 -1.15 19.57
N THR A 13 34.39 0.00 19.39
CA THR A 13 33.72 1.29 19.42
C THR A 13 32.72 1.43 18.29
N SER A 14 33.03 0.93 17.09
CA SER A 14 32.09 0.93 15.96
C SER A 14 30.83 0.10 16.28
N LEU A 15 31.00 -1.10 16.86
CA LEU A 15 29.87 -1.95 17.25
C LEU A 15 29.00 -1.28 18.33
N LEU A 16 29.61 -0.66 19.35
CA LEU A 16 28.89 0.04 20.41
C LEU A 16 28.09 1.24 19.89
N VAL A 17 28.66 2.00 18.95
CA VAL A 17 27.96 3.14 18.33
C VAL A 17 26.77 2.64 17.52
N VAL A 18 26.91 1.56 16.76
CA VAL A 18 25.79 0.96 16.00
C VAL A 18 24.68 0.50 16.96
N ASP A 19 25.04 -0.23 18.02
CA ASP A 19 24.09 -0.74 19.02
C ASP A 19 23.31 0.40 19.73
N SER A 20 23.96 1.54 19.98
CA SER A 20 23.32 2.68 20.62
C SER A 20 22.32 3.44 19.73
N HIS A 21 22.38 3.26 18.41
CA HIS A 21 21.60 4.07 17.46
C HIS A 21 20.60 3.25 16.65
N VAL A 22 20.68 1.92 16.70
CA VAL A 22 19.86 0.99 15.93
C VAL A 22 19.07 0.10 16.88
N ASP A 23 17.74 0.19 16.80
CA ASP A 23 16.84 -0.64 17.59
C ASP A 23 15.84 -1.39 16.70
N TRP A 24 15.31 -2.50 17.20
CA TRP A 24 14.24 -3.26 16.57
C TRP A 24 12.95 -3.07 17.34
N VAL A 25 12.05 -2.24 16.81
CA VAL A 25 10.79 -1.91 17.46
C VAL A 25 9.69 -2.86 16.98
N HIS A 26 8.92 -3.40 17.92
CA HIS A 26 7.71 -4.16 17.61
C HIS A 26 6.49 -3.25 17.67
N GLN A 27 5.70 -3.22 16.61
CA GLN A 27 4.45 -2.48 16.54
C GLN A 27 3.43 -3.30 15.75
N ASP A 28 2.19 -3.42 16.25
CA ASP A 28 1.09 -4.14 15.58
C ASP A 28 1.44 -5.57 15.13
N GLY A 29 2.27 -6.27 15.93
CA GLY A 29 2.71 -7.64 15.62
C GLY A 29 3.81 -7.76 14.56
N MET A 30 4.34 -6.64 14.08
CA MET A 30 5.39 -6.57 13.07
C MET A 30 6.63 -5.83 13.61
N ARG A 31 7.76 -5.98 12.91
CA ARG A 31 9.05 -5.37 13.27
C ARG A 31 9.41 -4.22 12.35
N LEU A 32 9.83 -3.12 12.95
CA LEU A 32 10.42 -1.96 12.31
C LEU A 32 11.88 -1.85 12.75
N LEU A 33 12.72 -1.35 11.85
CA LEU A 33 14.06 -0.90 12.19
C LEU A 33 13.95 0.56 12.63
N GLU A 34 14.41 0.88 13.83
CA GLU A 34 14.52 2.25 14.30
C GLU A 34 15.98 2.68 14.26
N VAL A 35 16.26 3.80 13.60
CA VAL A 35 17.59 4.40 13.55
C VAL A 35 17.46 5.87 13.95
N ASN A 36 18.08 6.27 15.07
CA ASN A 36 17.99 7.64 15.58
C ASN A 36 16.54 8.15 15.76
N GLY A 37 15.64 7.30 16.25
CA GLY A 37 14.21 7.63 16.45
C GLY A 37 13.38 7.69 15.17
N GLN A 38 13.97 7.36 14.02
CA GLN A 38 13.27 7.25 12.74
C GLN A 38 12.96 5.80 12.44
N ARG A 39 11.71 5.50 12.03
CA ARG A 39 11.24 4.12 11.80
C ARG A 39 11.23 3.75 10.32
N TRP A 40 11.68 2.53 10.04
CA TRP A 40 11.88 1.98 8.71
C TRP A 40 11.22 0.61 8.60
N ASP A 41 10.32 0.42 7.62
CA ASP A 41 9.73 -0.87 7.30
C ASP A 41 10.57 -1.62 6.25
N VAL A 42 11.72 -2.13 6.69
CA VAL A 42 12.65 -2.88 5.83
C VAL A 42 12.00 -4.14 5.25
N HIS A 43 11.11 -4.79 6.02
CA HIS A 43 10.39 -5.97 5.57
C HIS A 43 9.44 -5.63 4.42
N GLY A 44 8.57 -4.64 4.61
CA GLY A 44 7.61 -4.22 3.60
C GLY A 44 8.29 -3.72 2.32
N TRP A 45 9.39 -2.96 2.45
CA TRP A 45 10.19 -2.58 1.28
C TRP A 45 10.77 -3.77 0.54
N ALA A 46 11.42 -4.70 1.25
CA ALA A 46 12.01 -5.88 0.62
C ALA A 46 10.96 -6.75 -0.07
N ALA A 47 9.77 -6.89 0.55
CA ALA A 47 8.64 -7.59 -0.04
C ALA A 47 8.18 -6.94 -1.36
N GLU A 48 8.09 -5.62 -1.44
CA GLU A 48 7.70 -4.93 -2.67
C GLU A 48 8.78 -4.98 -3.77
N GLN A 49 10.06 -4.87 -3.42
CA GLN A 49 11.15 -5.06 -4.40
C GLN A 49 11.09 -6.45 -5.01
N TRP A 50 10.90 -7.45 -4.15
CA TRP A 50 10.83 -8.83 -4.54
C TRP A 50 9.59 -9.14 -5.39
N LEU A 51 8.46 -8.55 -5.05
CA LEU A 51 7.23 -8.62 -5.83
C LEU A 51 7.40 -7.98 -7.22
N ALA A 52 8.02 -6.80 -7.29
CA ALA A 52 8.24 -6.09 -8.54
C ALA A 52 9.06 -6.91 -9.55
N LEU A 53 10.00 -7.72 -9.07
CA LEU A 53 10.82 -8.61 -9.89
C LEU A 53 10.07 -9.85 -10.41
N ARG A 54 9.06 -10.34 -9.68
CA ARG A 54 8.38 -11.61 -10.00
C ARG A 54 6.98 -11.45 -10.61
N ARG A 55 6.34 -10.30 -10.43
CA ARG A 55 4.93 -10.13 -10.82
C ARG A 55 4.78 -10.21 -12.33
N ASP A 56 3.79 -10.98 -12.77
CA ASP A 56 3.27 -10.93 -14.13
C ASP A 56 1.89 -10.26 -14.10
N CYS A 57 1.80 -9.10 -14.74
CA CYS A 57 0.59 -8.30 -14.81
C CYS A 57 -0.07 -8.33 -16.19
N THR A 58 0.35 -9.24 -17.07
CA THR A 58 -0.28 -9.54 -18.37
C THR A 58 -1.76 -9.94 -18.25
N PRO A 59 -2.19 -10.78 -17.27
CA PRO A 59 -3.59 -11.18 -17.20
C PRO A 59 -4.51 -10.10 -16.60
N VAL A 60 -3.94 -9.06 -16.00
CA VAL A 60 -4.69 -8.03 -15.27
C VAL A 60 -5.02 -6.87 -16.20
N SER A 61 -6.31 -6.69 -16.49
CA SER A 61 -6.81 -5.51 -17.20
C SER A 61 -6.68 -4.30 -16.31
N ARG A 62 -6.06 -3.23 -16.81
CA ARG A 62 -5.77 -2.01 -16.06
C ARG A 62 -6.37 -0.78 -16.74
N TRP A 63 -7.04 0.07 -15.98
CA TRP A 63 -7.54 1.36 -16.42
C TRP A 63 -7.03 2.45 -15.45
N PRO A 64 -6.00 3.21 -15.82
CA PRO A 64 -5.54 4.32 -15.02
C PRO A 64 -6.62 5.42 -14.99
N GLY A 65 -6.78 6.06 -13.84
CA GLY A 65 -7.61 7.26 -13.68
C GLY A 65 -6.72 8.48 -13.85
N ASN A 66 -6.54 8.91 -15.08
CA ASN A 66 -5.81 10.13 -15.39
C ASN A 66 -6.70 11.05 -16.21
N ASN A 67 -6.98 12.21 -15.61
CA ASN A 67 -7.55 13.42 -16.18
C ASN A 67 -9.10 13.52 -16.25
N PRO A 68 -9.72 14.56 -15.65
CA PRO A 68 -11.13 14.89 -15.88
C PRO A 68 -11.44 15.31 -17.33
N SER A 69 -10.42 15.53 -18.18
CA SER A 69 -10.59 15.91 -19.59
C SER A 69 -10.22 14.81 -20.59
N GLU A 70 -9.78 13.63 -20.11
CA GLU A 70 -9.43 12.51 -20.97
C GLU A 70 -10.44 11.42 -20.65
N ASN A 71 -11.38 11.23 -21.56
CA ASN A 71 -12.44 10.23 -21.43
C ASN A 71 -11.80 8.91 -20.98
N ALA A 72 -12.04 8.53 -19.72
CA ALA A 72 -11.75 7.18 -19.26
C ALA A 72 -12.26 6.23 -20.35
N PRO A 73 -11.51 5.17 -20.73
CA PRO A 73 -12.00 4.23 -21.72
C PRO A 73 -13.42 3.86 -21.33
N ASP A 74 -14.38 3.99 -22.25
CA ASP A 74 -15.81 3.85 -22.00
C ASP A 74 -16.18 2.38 -21.72
N SER A 75 -15.47 1.78 -20.77
CA SER A 75 -15.55 0.40 -20.35
C SER A 75 -16.84 0.28 -19.56
N PRO A 76 -17.79 -0.57 -20.02
CA PRO A 76 -19.01 -0.82 -19.27
C PRO A 76 -18.70 -1.40 -17.88
N ILE A 77 -17.56 -2.09 -17.73
CA ILE A 77 -17.12 -2.64 -16.44
C ILE A 77 -16.67 -1.52 -15.50
N ALA A 78 -15.87 -0.57 -15.98
CA ALA A 78 -15.42 0.55 -15.16
C ALA A 78 -16.60 1.37 -14.62
N ARG A 79 -17.59 1.65 -15.49
CA ARG A 79 -18.85 2.31 -15.08
C ARG A 79 -19.63 1.49 -14.07
N ALA A 80 -19.82 0.20 -14.32
CA ALA A 80 -20.57 -0.66 -13.41
C ALA A 80 -19.91 -0.78 -12.02
N VAL A 81 -18.57 -0.87 -11.98
CA VAL A 81 -17.79 -0.86 -10.73
C VAL A 81 -17.95 0.48 -10.00
N LEU A 82 -17.78 1.61 -10.70
CA LEU A 82 -17.94 2.93 -10.10
C LEU A 82 -19.36 3.14 -9.54
N THR A 83 -20.38 2.76 -10.30
CA THR A 83 -21.78 2.82 -9.85
C THR A 83 -22.00 1.98 -8.61
N ALA A 84 -21.45 0.76 -8.55
CA ALA A 84 -21.55 -0.09 -7.37
C ALA A 84 -20.91 0.57 -6.13
N ILE A 85 -19.78 1.27 -6.28
CA ILE A 85 -19.14 2.03 -5.19
C ILE A 85 -20.01 3.21 -4.76
N GLN A 86 -20.49 4.01 -5.70
CA GLN A 86 -21.33 5.19 -5.43
C GLN A 86 -22.64 4.83 -4.71
N GLN A 87 -23.19 3.65 -5.01
CA GLN A 87 -24.43 3.14 -4.41
C GLN A 87 -24.24 2.45 -3.07
N HIS A 88 -23.02 2.09 -2.68
CA HIS A 88 -22.77 1.27 -1.50
C HIS A 88 -22.96 2.03 -0.17
N SER A 89 -22.45 3.27 -0.07
CA SER A 89 -22.42 4.03 1.19
C SER A 89 -22.71 5.53 1.02
N LEU A 90 -23.99 5.88 0.89
CA LEU A 90 -24.48 7.27 0.82
C LEU A 90 -24.41 7.97 2.19
N PRO A 91 -24.09 9.28 2.27
CA PRO A 91 -23.93 10.26 1.19
C PRO A 91 -22.51 10.41 0.62
N ASP A 92 -21.48 10.10 1.38
CA ASP A 92 -20.11 10.50 1.03
C ASP A 92 -19.55 9.81 -0.22
N SER A 93 -20.13 8.66 -0.60
CA SER A 93 -19.69 7.88 -1.77
C SER A 93 -20.18 8.42 -3.11
N GLN A 94 -21.12 9.37 -3.15
CA GLN A 94 -21.62 9.94 -4.42
C GLN A 94 -20.53 10.71 -5.19
N SER A 95 -19.59 11.30 -4.46
CA SER A 95 -18.43 12.01 -5.03
C SER A 95 -17.31 11.08 -5.50
N ALA A 96 -17.50 9.76 -5.43
CA ALA A 96 -16.48 8.81 -5.82
C ALA A 96 -16.07 9.06 -7.27
N ARG A 97 -14.77 9.32 -7.46
CA ARG A 97 -14.12 9.48 -8.75
C ARG A 97 -12.96 8.52 -8.86
N TRP A 98 -12.80 7.99 -10.06
CA TRP A 98 -11.84 6.94 -10.33
C TRP A 98 -10.38 7.41 -10.27
N LEU A 99 -9.50 6.66 -9.58
CA LEU A 99 -8.04 6.85 -9.64
C LEU A 99 -7.33 5.71 -10.36
N GLN A 100 -7.71 4.45 -10.15
CA GLN A 100 -7.15 3.31 -10.89
C GLN A 100 -7.98 2.03 -10.75
N LEU A 101 -8.08 1.27 -11.87
CA LEU A 101 -8.82 0.01 -11.99
C LEU A 101 -7.95 -1.10 -12.40
N GLN A 102 -8.16 -2.21 -11.70
CA GLN A 102 -7.62 -3.47 -12.06
C GLN A 102 -8.72 -4.50 -11.99
N GLN A 103 -8.77 -5.38 -12.99
CA GLN A 103 -9.72 -6.48 -13.02
C GLN A 103 -9.03 -7.76 -13.44
N LEU A 104 -9.44 -8.87 -12.82
CA LEU A 104 -9.14 -10.22 -13.27
C LEU A 104 -10.36 -11.12 -13.05
N GLY A 105 -10.99 -11.53 -14.15
CA GLY A 105 -12.23 -12.32 -14.11
C GLY A 105 -13.34 -11.58 -13.35
N ASP A 106 -13.90 -12.27 -12.36
CA ASP A 106 -14.99 -11.76 -11.52
C ASP A 106 -14.50 -10.85 -10.37
N TRP A 107 -13.23 -10.48 -10.34
CA TRP A 107 -12.65 -9.65 -9.28
C TRP A 107 -12.15 -8.33 -9.82
N SER A 108 -12.35 -7.28 -9.03
CA SER A 108 -11.89 -5.93 -9.32
C SER A 108 -11.29 -5.29 -8.06
N VAL A 109 -10.24 -4.49 -8.26
CA VAL A 109 -9.69 -3.60 -7.25
C VAL A 109 -9.73 -2.18 -7.80
N ALA A 110 -10.40 -1.33 -7.03
CA ALA A 110 -10.68 0.05 -7.35
C ALA A 110 -9.95 0.96 -6.38
N GLU A 111 -9.18 1.93 -6.86
CA GLU A 111 -8.86 3.10 -6.05
C GLU A 111 -9.76 4.25 -6.45
N VAL A 112 -10.45 4.83 -5.48
CA VAL A 112 -11.36 5.95 -5.68
C VAL A 112 -10.98 7.11 -4.76
N ALA A 113 -11.07 8.32 -5.30
CA ALA A 113 -11.03 9.54 -4.52
C ALA A 113 -12.45 10.04 -4.28
N PHE A 114 -12.61 10.85 -3.24
CA PHE A 114 -13.85 11.54 -2.90
C PHE A 114 -13.54 13.02 -2.74
N ASP A 115 -14.57 13.85 -2.65
CA ASP A 115 -14.38 15.29 -2.43
C ASP A 115 -13.95 15.61 -0.99
N VAL A 116 -14.45 14.83 -0.02
CA VAL A 116 -14.24 15.06 1.42
C VAL A 116 -13.46 13.94 2.09
N LEU A 117 -13.62 12.69 1.63
CA LEU A 117 -12.97 11.53 2.22
C LEU A 117 -11.57 11.30 1.67
N LYS A 118 -10.74 10.59 2.45
CA LYS A 118 -9.45 10.07 1.98
C LYS A 118 -9.66 9.10 0.81
N PRO A 119 -8.68 8.98 -0.11
CA PRO A 119 -8.68 7.94 -1.12
C PRO A 119 -8.82 6.55 -0.50
N THR A 120 -9.59 5.70 -1.17
CA THR A 120 -9.95 4.37 -0.67
C THR A 120 -9.69 3.31 -1.73
N LEU A 121 -9.07 2.22 -1.31
CA LEU A 121 -8.98 0.99 -2.09
C LEU A 121 -10.17 0.10 -1.75
N VAL A 122 -10.94 -0.28 -2.77
CA VAL A 122 -12.17 -1.06 -2.66
C VAL A 122 -12.01 -2.33 -3.48
N VAL A 123 -12.20 -3.49 -2.87
CA VAL A 123 -12.29 -4.77 -3.58
C VAL A 123 -13.75 -5.02 -3.96
N LEU A 124 -13.99 -5.43 -5.19
CA LEU A 124 -15.30 -5.81 -5.69
C LEU A 124 -15.27 -7.20 -6.30
N ARG A 125 -16.40 -7.90 -6.19
CA ARG A 125 -16.62 -9.19 -6.84
C ARG A 125 -17.91 -9.17 -7.64
N LEU A 126 -17.87 -9.71 -8.85
CA LEU A 126 -19.03 -9.95 -9.68
C LEU A 126 -19.80 -11.16 -9.12
N GLN A 127 -21.04 -10.94 -8.70
CA GLN A 127 -21.92 -11.97 -8.16
C GLN A 127 -23.30 -11.83 -8.79
N ALA A 128 -23.80 -12.90 -9.42
CA ALA A 128 -25.09 -12.90 -10.12
C ALA A 128 -25.24 -11.72 -11.11
N GLY A 129 -24.17 -11.39 -11.85
CA GLY A 129 -24.16 -10.32 -12.84
C GLY A 129 -24.07 -8.90 -12.26
N GLN A 130 -23.90 -8.74 -10.95
CA GLN A 130 -23.76 -7.44 -10.29
C GLN A 130 -22.43 -7.34 -9.53
N TRP A 131 -21.76 -6.20 -9.66
CA TRP A 131 -20.59 -5.89 -8.85
C TRP A 131 -21.02 -5.59 -7.43
N ARG A 132 -20.38 -6.26 -6.46
CA ARG A 132 -20.60 -6.05 -5.04
C ARG A 132 -19.30 -5.70 -4.34
N VAL A 133 -19.32 -4.61 -3.60
CA VAL A 133 -18.24 -4.23 -2.68
C VAL A 133 -18.04 -5.36 -1.68
N GLN A 134 -16.78 -5.68 -1.41
CA GLN A 134 -16.39 -6.61 -0.36
C GLN A 134 -16.07 -5.78 0.89
N ASP A 135 -17.05 -5.57 1.76
CA ASP A 135 -16.99 -4.57 2.85
C ASP A 135 -15.79 -4.74 3.78
N GLN A 136 -15.37 -6.00 3.99
CA GLN A 136 -14.19 -6.31 4.80
C GLN A 136 -12.88 -5.96 4.09
N ALA A 137 -12.86 -5.97 2.75
CA ALA A 137 -11.70 -5.70 1.92
C ALA A 137 -11.74 -4.28 1.33
N VAL A 138 -11.98 -3.32 2.23
CA VAL A 138 -11.89 -1.88 1.96
C VAL A 138 -10.78 -1.31 2.84
N TRP A 139 -9.89 -0.52 2.23
CA TRP A 139 -8.83 0.18 2.95
C TRP A 139 -8.90 1.68 2.70
N SER A 140 -9.05 2.44 3.78
CA SER A 140 -8.91 3.89 3.80
C SER A 140 -8.03 4.29 4.99
N GLY A 141 -7.18 5.30 4.82
CA GLY A 141 -6.37 5.85 5.91
C GLY A 141 -4.86 5.68 5.75
N SER A 142 -4.14 6.05 6.82
CA SER A 142 -2.68 6.04 6.81
C SER A 142 -2.15 4.63 7.01
N THR A 143 -1.09 4.29 6.28
CA THR A 143 -0.31 3.06 6.46
C THR A 143 0.97 3.32 7.27
N ALA A 144 1.30 4.58 7.56
CA ALA A 144 2.49 4.91 8.35
C ALA A 144 2.50 4.17 9.71
N PRO A 145 3.66 3.66 10.15
CA PRO A 145 4.99 3.77 9.52
C PRO A 145 5.31 2.67 8.50
N TRP A 146 4.34 1.83 8.13
CA TRP A 146 4.51 0.67 7.25
C TRP A 146 4.61 1.05 5.78
N HIS A 147 5.29 0.22 5.00
CA HIS A 147 5.35 0.37 3.55
C HIS A 147 3.95 0.13 2.95
N SER A 148 3.37 1.16 2.33
CA SER A 148 1.94 1.18 1.95
C SER A 148 1.54 0.01 1.05
N GLY A 149 2.35 -0.31 0.03
CA GLY A 149 2.10 -1.42 -0.89
C GLY A 149 1.97 -2.76 -0.19
N ASP A 150 3.01 -3.18 0.54
CA ASP A 150 3.01 -4.47 1.24
C ASP A 150 1.93 -4.53 2.33
N PHE A 151 1.76 -3.46 3.10
CA PHE A 151 0.75 -3.41 4.16
C PHE A 151 -0.66 -3.61 3.59
N VAL A 152 -1.04 -2.82 2.58
CA VAL A 152 -2.39 -2.89 2.00
C VAL A 152 -2.62 -4.22 1.30
N ARG A 153 -1.63 -4.75 0.56
CA ARG A 153 -1.76 -6.08 -0.07
C ARG A 153 -1.98 -7.20 0.95
N ARG A 154 -1.27 -7.17 2.09
CA ARG A 154 -1.45 -8.16 3.16
C ARG A 154 -2.83 -8.03 3.80
N TYR A 155 -3.25 -6.81 4.11
CA TYR A 155 -4.60 -6.54 4.62
C TYR A 155 -5.68 -7.08 3.67
N LEU A 156 -5.65 -6.69 2.39
CA LEU A 156 -6.65 -7.12 1.41
C LEU A 156 -6.65 -8.64 1.18
N ARG A 157 -5.48 -9.29 1.23
CA ARG A 157 -5.38 -10.76 1.17
C ARG A 157 -6.06 -11.44 2.35
N GLN A 158 -5.92 -10.89 3.55
CA GLN A 158 -6.55 -11.43 4.75
C GLN A 158 -8.08 -11.25 4.71
N GLN A 159 -8.54 -10.07 4.27
CA GLN A 159 -9.96 -9.72 4.26
C GLN A 159 -10.73 -10.33 3.07
N ALA A 160 -10.06 -10.58 1.94
CA ALA A 160 -10.63 -11.27 0.79
C ALA A 160 -9.73 -12.43 0.33
N PRO A 161 -9.77 -13.59 1.00
CA PRO A 161 -8.92 -14.74 0.66
C PRO A 161 -9.13 -15.28 -0.78
N GLY A 162 -10.28 -15.00 -1.38
CA GLY A 162 -10.60 -15.37 -2.76
C GLY A 162 -10.07 -14.40 -3.82
N LEU A 163 -9.50 -13.25 -3.42
CA LEU A 163 -8.99 -12.24 -4.34
C LEU A 163 -7.76 -12.79 -5.08
N PRO A 164 -7.74 -12.77 -6.43
CA PRO A 164 -6.63 -13.34 -7.19
C PRO A 164 -5.30 -12.68 -6.84
N GLN A 165 -4.28 -13.50 -6.58
CA GLN A 165 -2.96 -13.01 -6.18
C GLN A 165 -2.32 -12.11 -7.27
N ALA A 166 -2.58 -12.36 -8.56
CA ALA A 166 -2.11 -11.49 -9.64
C ALA A 166 -2.71 -10.08 -9.54
N LEU A 167 -4.00 -9.98 -9.22
CA LEU A 167 -4.67 -8.70 -9.01
C LEU A 167 -4.09 -7.97 -7.80
N LEU A 168 -3.88 -8.71 -6.70
CA LEU A 168 -3.18 -8.18 -5.52
C LEU A 168 -1.75 -7.75 -5.81
N ALA A 169 -1.01 -8.45 -6.66
CA ALA A 169 0.40 -8.18 -6.97
C ALA A 169 0.59 -6.96 -7.91
N CYS A 170 -0.40 -6.72 -8.76
CA CYS A 170 -0.33 -5.71 -9.81
C CYS A 170 -0.92 -4.36 -9.39
N MET A 171 -1.62 -4.29 -8.25
CA MET A 171 -2.10 -3.01 -7.74
C MET A 171 -0.95 -2.05 -7.49
N TRP A 172 -1.12 -0.80 -7.87
CA TRP A 172 -0.24 0.27 -7.42
C TRP A 172 -0.82 0.80 -6.10
N VAL A 173 0.00 1.06 -5.09
CA VAL A 173 -0.46 1.77 -3.89
C VAL A 173 0.44 2.97 -3.74
N ASP A 174 -0.12 4.16 -3.93
CA ASP A 174 0.67 5.39 -3.89
C ASP A 174 0.89 5.82 -2.43
N PRO A 175 2.14 5.77 -1.94
CA PRO A 175 2.47 6.20 -0.59
C PRO A 175 2.06 7.65 -0.31
N ALA A 176 2.06 8.53 -1.32
CA ALA A 176 1.64 9.92 -1.14
C ALA A 176 0.15 10.05 -0.74
N ARG A 177 -0.69 9.05 -1.08
CA ARG A 177 -2.13 9.04 -0.77
C ARG A 177 -2.46 8.36 0.57
N TYR A 178 -1.65 7.39 0.99
CA TYR A 178 -1.90 6.57 2.20
C TYR A 178 -0.99 6.97 3.39
N GLY A 179 -0.64 8.25 3.47
CA GLY A 179 0.19 8.83 4.52
C GLY A 179 1.68 8.52 4.34
N ALA A 180 2.54 9.30 4.99
CA ALA A 180 4.01 9.23 4.89
C ALA A 180 4.63 7.93 5.47
N GLY A 181 3.96 6.78 5.37
CA GLY A 181 4.64 5.50 5.32
C GLY A 181 5.62 5.50 4.14
N PRO A 182 6.72 4.75 4.22
CA PRO A 182 7.74 4.93 3.23
C PRO A 182 7.28 4.31 1.90
N GLY A 183 7.30 5.14 0.86
CA GLY A 183 7.18 4.72 -0.54
C GLY A 183 8.40 3.95 -1.08
N GLY A 184 9.34 3.65 -0.20
CA GLY A 184 10.67 3.13 -0.45
C GLY A 184 11.27 2.68 0.87
N LEU A 185 12.60 2.72 1.02
CA LEU A 185 13.20 2.44 2.32
C LEU A 185 13.00 3.57 3.34
N GLY A 186 12.64 4.79 2.94
CA GLY A 186 12.76 6.00 3.76
C GLY A 186 12.21 5.94 5.20
N PRO A 187 12.67 6.82 6.10
CA PRO A 187 12.14 6.88 7.44
C PRO A 187 10.77 7.53 7.48
N VAL A 188 10.00 7.22 8.53
CA VAL A 188 8.82 8.01 8.92
C VAL A 188 9.10 8.73 10.24
N SER A 189 8.91 10.04 10.27
CA SER A 189 9.02 10.83 11.49
C SER A 189 8.03 10.32 12.54
N ALA A 190 8.53 9.93 13.71
CA ALA A 190 7.72 9.46 14.83
C ALA A 190 6.69 10.49 15.35
N LEU A 191 6.81 11.75 14.95
CA LEU A 191 5.96 12.87 15.39
C LEU A 191 4.86 13.28 14.41
N GLY A 192 4.68 12.59 13.27
CA GLY A 192 3.61 12.93 12.32
C GLY A 192 3.72 14.31 11.67
N VAL A 193 4.85 15.01 11.88
CA VAL A 193 5.18 16.30 11.27
C VAL A 193 6.36 16.07 10.34
N GLN A 194 6.16 16.31 9.05
CA GLN A 194 7.25 16.43 8.08
C GLN A 194 8.04 17.72 8.36
N PRO A 195 9.36 17.76 8.09
CA PRO A 195 10.09 19.03 8.02
C PRO A 195 9.55 19.94 6.90
#